data_AF-A0AAV1W1U0-F1
#
_entry.id   AF-A0AAV1W1U0-F1
#
_cell.length_a   1.000
_cell.length_b   1.000
_cell.length_c   1.000
_cell.angle_alpha   90.00
_cell.angle_beta   90.00
_cell.angle_gamma   90.00
#
_symmetry.space_group_name_H-M   'P 1'
#
loop_
_entity.id
_entity.type
_entity.pdbx_description
1 polymer ?
#
loop_
_entity_poly.entity_id
_entity_poly.type
_entity_poly.pdbx_seq_one_letter_code
_entity_poly.pdbx_strand_id
1 'polypeptide(L)' 'MSFLKCIFAVMCVVLLLSQGLVSGVTRCLGTCEIYRDCSDECKILGFTTGSCIPPDNHFCCCTRFF' A
#
# COMPACT_ATOMS: atom_id res chain seq x y z
N MET A 1 13.29 -34.62 16.77
CA MET A 1 13.37 -33.82 15.52
C MET A 1 12.02 -33.26 15.04
N SER A 2 10.97 -33.16 15.88
CA SER A 2 9.68 -32.59 15.45
C SER A 2 9.55 -31.08 15.69
N PHE A 3 10.14 -30.55 16.78
CA PHE A 3 10.02 -29.13 17.13
C PHE A 3 10.62 -28.19 16.07
N LEU A 4 11.79 -28.53 15.51
CA LEU A 4 12.45 -27.72 14.48
C LEU A 4 11.59 -27.58 13.21
N LYS A 5 10.86 -28.65 12.86
CA LYS A 5 9.99 -28.70 11.68
C LYS A 5 8.71 -27.89 11.88
N CYS A 6 8.17 -27.87 13.10
CA CYS A 6 7.05 -26.99 13.48
C CYS A 6 7.46 -25.51 13.44
N ILE A 7 8.64 -25.17 13.96
CA ILE A 7 9.16 -23.79 13.94
C ILE A 7 9.29 -23.32 12.49
N PHE A 8 9.88 -24.13 11.60
CA PHE A 8 10.01 -23.78 10.19
C PHE A 8 8.65 -23.56 9.50
N ALA A 9 7.67 -24.42 9.78
CA ALA A 9 6.32 -24.29 9.22
C ALA A 9 5.62 -23.00 9.68
N VAL A 10 5.70 -22.66 10.98
CA VAL A 10 5.12 -21.42 11.50
C VAL A 10 5.79 -20.19 10.89
N MET A 11 7.12 -20.21 10.75
CA MET A 11 7.86 -19.12 10.11
C MET A 11 7.45 -18.91 8.64
N CYS A 12 7.27 -19.99 7.87
CA CYS A 12 6.79 -19.90 6.49
C CYS A 12 5.38 -19.33 6.39
N VAL A 13 4.47 -19.73 7.29
CA VAL A 13 3.10 -19.21 7.33
C VAL A 13 3.09 -17.71 7.66
N VAL A 14 3.90 -17.28 8.63
CA VAL A 14 4.05 -15.86 8.99
C VAL A 14 4.62 -15.05 7.82
N LEU A 15 5.62 -15.59 7.11
CA LEU A 15 6.20 -14.94 5.92
C LEU A 15 5.19 -14.81 4.77
N LEU A 16 4.38 -15.84 4.52
CA LEU A 16 3.34 -15.79 3.47
C LEU A 16 2.23 -14.80 3.83
N LEU A 17 1.81 -14.74 5.10
CA LEU A 17 0.81 -13.79 5.57
C LEU A 17 1.31 -12.34 5.52
N SER A 18 2.59 -12.10 5.83
CA SER A 18 3.17 -10.76 5.78
C SER A 18 3.41 -10.24 4.36
N GLN A 19 3.63 -11.12 3.39
CA GLN A 19 3.71 -10.77 1.96
C GLN A 19 2.34 -10.46 1.35
N GLY A 20 1.29 -11.14 1.81
CA GLY A 20 -0.08 -10.92 1.36
C GLY A 20 -0.70 -9.62 1.88
N LEU A 21 -0.32 -9.15 3.07
CA LEU A 21 -0.97 -8.00 3.72
C LEU A 21 -0.52 -6.62 3.21
N VAL A 22 0.56 -6.53 2.44
CA VAL A 22 1.11 -5.25 1.94
C VAL A 22 1.45 -5.33 0.46
N SER A 23 0.64 -6.04 -0.33
CA SER A 23 0.67 -5.85 -1.79
C SER A 23 -0.19 -4.63 -2.11
N GLY A 24 0.35 -3.45 -1.80
CA GLY A 24 -0.25 -2.16 -2.13
C GLY A 24 0.47 -1.56 -3.34
N VAL A 25 -0.24 -1.25 -4.43
CA VAL A 25 0.37 -0.46 -5.51
C VAL A 25 0.19 1.01 -5.16
N THR A 26 1.30 1.69 -4.90
CA THR A 26 1.33 3.14 -4.71
C THR A 26 1.81 3.83 -5.99
N ARG A 27 1.03 4.80 -6.48
CA ARG A 27 1.34 5.62 -7.66
C ARG A 27 1.09 7.08 -7.34
N CYS A 28 2.05 7.94 -7.63
CA CYS A 28 1.90 9.38 -7.47
C CYS A 28 1.63 10.03 -8.83
N LEU A 29 0.57 10.83 -8.90
CA LEU A 29 0.06 11.42 -10.15
C LEU A 29 0.79 12.72 -10.52
N GLY A 30 1.13 13.51 -9.51
CA GLY A 30 1.63 14.86 -9.69
C GLY A 30 1.33 15.70 -8.47
N THR A 31 1.31 17.02 -8.61
CA THR A 31 1.22 17.89 -7.44
C THR A 31 -0.20 18.07 -6.89
N CYS A 32 -0.38 18.21 -5.58
CA CYS A 32 -1.71 18.45 -5.00
C CYS A 32 -2.28 19.84 -5.28
N GLU A 33 -1.49 20.77 -5.82
CA GLU A 33 -2.02 22.02 -6.38
C GLU A 33 -2.92 21.73 -7.59
N ILE A 34 -2.55 20.74 -8.40
CA ILE A 34 -3.31 20.28 -9.57
C ILE A 34 -4.40 19.31 -9.12
N TYR A 35 -4.05 18.38 -8.22
CA TYR A 35 -4.95 17.35 -7.68
C TYR A 35 -5.44 17.72 -6.28
N ARG A 36 -6.18 18.83 -6.16
CA ARG A 36 -6.74 19.30 -4.86
C ARG A 36 -7.60 18.24 -4.18
N ASP A 37 -8.39 17.52 -4.96
CA ASP A 37 -9.24 16.41 -4.51
C ASP A 37 -8.57 15.06 -4.79
N CYS A 38 -7.29 14.94 -4.42
CA CYS A 38 -6.45 13.76 -4.65
C CYS A 38 -7.14 12.43 -4.32
N SER A 39 -7.91 12.38 -3.22
CA SER A 39 -8.64 11.16 -2.82
C SER A 39 -9.65 10.73 -3.88
N ASP A 40 -10.42 11.66 -4.43
CA ASP A 40 -11.48 11.34 -5.39
C ASP A 40 -10.91 11.03 -6.77
N GLU A 41 -9.88 11.75 -7.19
CA GLU A 41 -9.11 11.44 -8.40
C GLU A 41 -8.52 10.03 -8.36
N CYS A 42 -7.91 9.65 -7.23
CA CYS A 42 -7.41 8.30 -7.03
C CYS A 42 -8.52 7.24 -7.08
N LYS A 43 -9.71 7.52 -6.53
CA LYS A 43 -10.86 6.59 -6.62
C LYS A 43 -11.38 6.45 -8.05
N ILE A 44 -11.44 7.54 -8.82
CA ILE A 44 -11.84 7.52 -10.24
C ILE A 44 -10.89 6.62 -11.05
N LEU A 45 -9.59 6.67 -10.73
CA LEU A 45 -8.57 5.82 -11.35
C LEU A 45 -8.55 4.37 -10.81
N GLY A 46 -9.42 4.03 -9.86
CA GLY A 46 -9.55 2.68 -9.31
C GLY A 46 -8.53 2.33 -8.23
N PHE A 47 -7.98 3.33 -7.54
CA PHE A 47 -7.20 3.13 -6.31
C PHE A 47 -8.12 3.17 -5.08
N THR A 48 -7.67 2.55 -3.98
CA THR A 48 -8.46 2.43 -2.74
C THR A 48 -8.42 3.72 -1.92
N THR A 49 -7.29 4.41 -1.92
CA THR A 49 -7.08 5.66 -1.19
C THR A 49 -6.14 6.58 -1.96
N GLY A 50 -6.20 7.87 -1.63
CA GLY A 50 -5.34 8.91 -2.18
C GLY A 50 -5.12 10.01 -1.15
N SER A 51 -3.87 10.41 -0.95
CA SER A 51 -3.52 11.48 -0.03
C SER A 51 -2.33 12.31 -0.51
N CYS A 52 -2.33 13.57 -0.10
CA CYS A 52 -1.21 14.48 -0.29
C CYS A 52 -0.18 14.19 0.80
N ILE A 53 1.04 13.81 0.38
CA ILE A 53 2.07 13.37 1.31
C ILE A 53 3.02 14.54 1.65
N PRO A 54 3.37 14.76 2.94
CA PRO A 54 4.35 15.78 3.37
C PRO A 54 5.77 15.53 2.81
N PRO A 55 6.70 16.51 2.84
CA PRO A 55 6.72 17.70 3.69
C PRO A 55 5.82 18.88 3.29
N ASP A 56 5.49 19.06 2.02
CA ASP A 56 4.74 20.25 1.55
C ASP A 56 3.37 19.92 0.94
N ASN A 57 2.79 18.76 1.29
CA ASN A 57 1.61 18.20 0.60
C ASN A 57 1.80 18.19 -0.92
N HIS A 58 3.05 18.10 -1.39
CA HIS A 58 3.34 18.46 -2.76
C HIS A 58 2.82 17.45 -3.74
N PHE A 59 2.81 16.15 -3.42
CA PHE A 59 2.42 15.11 -4.35
C PHE A 59 1.18 14.35 -3.90
N CYS A 60 0.25 14.21 -4.84
CA CYS A 60 -0.90 13.33 -4.72
C CYS A 60 -0.46 11.90 -5.00
N CYS A 61 -0.53 11.04 -3.99
CA CYS A 61 -0.18 9.63 -4.10
C CYS A 61 -1.41 8.76 -3.81
N CYS A 62 -1.71 7.89 -4.78
CA CYS A 62 -2.78 6.92 -4.73
C CYS A 62 -2.24 5.57 -4.29
N THR A 63 -2.94 4.88 -3.40
CA THR A 63 -2.61 3.52 -2.98
C THR A 63 -3.80 2.60 -3.23
N ARG A 64 -3.53 1.48 -3.89
CA ARG A 64 -4.51 0.40 -4.11
C ARG A 64 -4.07 -0.81 -3.28
N PHE A 65 -4.93 -1.25 -2.38
CA PHE A 65 -4.76 -2.52 -1.67
C PHE A 65 -5.44 -3.62 -2.49
N PHE A 66 -4.79 -4.78 -2.64
CA PHE A 66 -5.36 -5.96 -3.28
C PHE A 66 -6.12 -6.85 -2.28
#